data_AF-A0A9P5SA98-F1
#
_entry.id   AF-A0A9P5SA98-F1
#
_cell.length_a   1.000
_cell.length_b   1.000
_cell.length_c   1.000
_cell.angle_alpha   90.00
_cell.angle_beta   90.00
_cell.angle_gamma   90.00
#
_symmetry.space_group_name_H-M   'P 1'
#
loop_
_entity.id
_entity.type
_entity.pdbx_description
1 polymer ?
#
loop_
_entity_poly.entity_id
_entity_poly.type
_entity_poly.pdbx_seq_one_letter_code
_entity_poly.pdbx_strand_id
1 'polypeptide(L)'
;MTGDGVNDAPALKKANVGIAVHGCTDAARSAADIVLLAPGLSTIVDGLICSRAIFQRMRSYALYRITSTVHFLMFFFVVVMLFDWALPPKLLILICILNDLATLVIAVDNAQISQRPDKWRIGQLITMSIVLGTLLSVLSFAHFFVFWRVFGYEATPYDKNSNEPRPLDSIMYLHISSAPHFVIFSTRLTGYFWENLPSPMFTAVIIGTQIIALLMVIFGGLTTKVPAGEACVVLLISFIYFILLDVVKVHMFRHWSFELTATFVPTTARRNKLAAKKAYKIQQERVWQNIDSVRKVAVMTAVVSSLSEGVVSSYSEVEVK
;
A
#
# COMPACT_ATOMS: atom_id res chain seq x y z
N MET A 1 -19.71 20.53 -3.73
CA MET A 1 -20.47 21.79 -3.72
C MET A 1 -21.20 21.88 -2.41
N THR A 2 -21.29 23.05 -1.79
CA THR A 2 -22.11 23.29 -0.59
C THR A 2 -23.34 24.10 -0.97
N GLY A 3 -24.48 23.85 -0.34
CA GLY A 3 -25.71 24.59 -0.60
C GLY A 3 -26.71 24.48 0.55
N ASP A 4 -27.69 25.37 0.57
CA ASP A 4 -28.71 25.50 1.61
C ASP A 4 -30.13 25.64 1.05
N GLY A 5 -30.27 26.27 -0.11
CA GLY A 5 -31.54 26.63 -0.72
C GLY A 5 -32.01 25.66 -1.81
N VAL A 6 -33.29 25.80 -2.19
CA VAL A 6 -33.92 25.06 -3.29
C VAL A 6 -33.18 25.29 -4.62
N ASN A 7 -32.65 26.50 -4.80
CA ASN A 7 -31.90 26.90 -6.00
C ASN A 7 -30.56 26.16 -6.14
N ASP A 8 -30.00 25.66 -5.04
CA ASP A 8 -28.74 24.91 -5.05
C ASP A 8 -28.95 23.43 -5.40
N ALA A 9 -30.19 22.93 -5.35
CA ALA A 9 -30.49 21.51 -5.55
C ALA A 9 -29.96 20.94 -6.88
N PRO A 10 -30.13 21.61 -8.05
CA PRO A 10 -29.56 21.10 -9.31
C PRO A 10 -28.04 21.02 -9.29
N ALA A 11 -27.40 21.96 -8.60
CA ALA A 11 -25.95 22.09 -8.57
C ALA A 11 -25.32 21.14 -7.55
N LEU A 12 -25.97 20.92 -6.40
CA LEU A 12 -25.67 19.84 -5.46
C LEU A 12 -25.75 18.48 -6.14
N LYS A 13 -26.81 18.24 -6.92
CA LYS A 13 -27.01 16.97 -7.63
C LYS A 13 -25.98 16.73 -8.75
N LYS A 14 -25.51 17.79 -9.41
CA LYS A 14 -24.49 17.71 -10.47
C LYS A 14 -23.07 17.58 -9.92
N ALA A 15 -22.83 17.98 -8.67
CA ALA A 15 -21.51 17.90 -8.05
C ALA A 15 -21.08 16.44 -7.84
N ASN A 16 -19.76 16.20 -7.79
CA ASN A 16 -19.25 14.87 -7.42
C ASN A 16 -19.58 14.48 -5.97
N VAL A 17 -19.71 15.50 -5.11
CA VAL A 17 -20.22 15.39 -3.74
C VAL A 17 -20.99 16.68 -3.44
N GLY A 18 -22.29 16.56 -3.24
CA GLY A 18 -23.17 17.63 -2.76
C GLY A 18 -23.27 17.62 -1.23
N ILE A 19 -23.00 18.75 -0.58
CA ILE A 19 -23.05 18.90 0.87
C ILE A 19 -24.14 19.93 1.23
N ALA A 20 -25.20 19.48 1.89
CA ALA A 20 -26.23 20.34 2.45
C ALA A 20 -25.82 20.82 3.84
N VAL A 21 -25.86 22.13 4.08
CA VAL A 21 -25.48 22.72 5.37
C VAL A 21 -26.56 22.54 6.44
N HIS A 22 -26.21 22.75 7.70
CA HIS A 22 -27.16 22.73 8.81
C HIS A 22 -28.26 23.80 8.59
N GLY A 23 -29.53 23.40 8.78
CA GLY A 23 -30.67 24.30 8.55
C GLY A 23 -31.07 24.48 7.08
N CYS A 24 -30.52 23.67 6.17
CA CYS A 24 -30.91 23.68 4.76
C CYS A 24 -32.39 23.31 4.53
N THR A 25 -32.91 23.80 3.40
CA THR A 25 -34.24 23.43 2.87
C THR A 25 -34.33 21.93 2.59
N ASP A 26 -35.53 21.36 2.69
CA ASP A 26 -35.74 19.92 2.42
C ASP A 26 -35.41 19.53 0.98
N ALA A 27 -35.54 20.49 0.05
CA ALA A 27 -35.12 20.31 -1.34
C ALA A 27 -33.59 20.16 -1.46
N ALA A 28 -32.81 21.03 -0.81
CA ALA A 28 -31.35 20.91 -0.76
C ALA A 28 -30.91 19.63 -0.05
N ARG A 29 -31.58 19.27 1.04
CA ARG A 29 -31.32 18.04 1.80
C ARG A 29 -31.51 16.78 0.96
N SER A 30 -32.59 16.75 0.16
CA SER A 30 -32.89 15.62 -0.72
C SER A 30 -31.96 15.53 -1.93
N ALA A 31 -31.38 16.65 -2.35
CA ALA A 31 -30.47 16.71 -3.48
C ALA A 31 -29.01 16.40 -3.12
N ALA A 32 -28.61 16.57 -1.85
CA ALA A 32 -27.24 16.38 -1.37
C ALA A 32 -26.89 14.92 -1.05
N ASP A 33 -25.60 14.58 -1.13
CA ASP A 33 -25.06 13.27 -0.73
C ASP A 33 -24.72 13.21 0.77
N ILE A 34 -24.40 14.38 1.36
CA ILE A 34 -24.03 14.53 2.78
C ILE A 34 -24.85 15.69 3.35
N VAL A 35 -25.43 15.49 4.53
CA VAL A 35 -26.18 16.52 5.27
C VAL A 35 -25.43 16.81 6.58
N LEU A 36 -25.06 18.07 6.79
CA LEU A 36 -24.38 18.48 8.02
C LEU A 36 -25.40 18.73 9.13
N LEU A 37 -25.25 17.97 10.22
CA LEU A 37 -26.08 18.14 11.43
C LEU A 37 -25.56 19.22 12.37
N ALA A 38 -24.31 19.64 12.20
CA ALA A 38 -23.71 20.73 12.96
C ALA A 38 -23.39 21.90 12.03
N PRO A 39 -23.62 23.15 12.46
CA PRO A 39 -23.23 24.32 11.67
C PRO A 39 -21.71 24.47 11.62
N GLY A 40 -21.23 25.21 10.61
CA GLY A 40 -19.83 25.61 10.49
C GLY A 40 -19.01 24.81 9.48
N LEU A 41 -17.96 25.47 8.97
CA LEU A 41 -17.04 24.89 7.99
C LEU A 41 -16.15 23.79 8.61
N SER A 42 -15.92 23.84 9.93
CA SER A 42 -15.11 22.85 10.66
C SER A 42 -15.61 21.42 10.43
N THR A 43 -16.92 21.22 10.46
CA THR A 43 -17.54 19.90 10.24
C THR A 43 -17.18 19.30 8.87
N ILE A 44 -17.01 20.14 7.85
CA ILE A 44 -16.56 19.69 6.52
C ILE A 44 -15.09 19.28 6.57
N VAL A 45 -14.25 20.03 7.26
CA VAL A 45 -12.82 19.72 7.42
C VAL A 45 -12.64 18.40 8.18
N ASP A 46 -13.36 18.21 9.28
CA ASP A 46 -13.33 16.97 10.07
C ASP A 46 -13.80 15.77 9.24
N GLY A 47 -14.87 15.95 8.45
CA GLY A 47 -15.35 14.95 7.51
C GLY A 47 -14.31 14.58 6.44
N LEU A 48 -13.57 15.57 5.92
CA LEU A 48 -12.49 15.35 4.96
C LEU A 48 -11.30 14.59 5.58
N ILE A 49 -10.92 14.93 6.81
CA ILE A 49 -9.85 14.25 7.55
C ILE A 49 -10.24 12.78 7.78
N CYS A 50 -11.47 12.53 8.26
CA CYS A 50 -12.01 11.19 8.46
C CYS A 50 -12.06 10.39 7.15
N SER A 51 -12.57 10.99 6.06
CA SER A 51 -12.61 10.37 4.73
C SER A 51 -11.21 9.95 4.25
N ARG A 52 -10.20 10.81 4.44
CA ARG A 52 -8.80 10.49 4.09
C ARG A 52 -8.25 9.33 4.93
N ALA A 53 -8.58 9.27 6.21
CA ALA A 53 -8.17 8.15 7.07
C ALA A 53 -8.80 6.82 6.60
N ILE A 54 -10.11 6.82 6.32
CA ILE A 54 -10.82 5.64 5.77
C ILE A 54 -10.22 5.21 4.44
N PHE A 55 -9.90 6.17 3.56
CA PHE A 55 -9.30 5.89 2.26
C PHE A 55 -7.95 5.18 2.39
N GLN A 56 -7.10 5.60 3.34
CA GLN A 56 -5.82 4.93 3.58
C GLN A 56 -6.01 3.51 4.11
N ARG A 57 -6.92 3.29 5.07
CA ARG A 57 -7.27 1.96 5.57
C ARG A 57 -7.76 1.03 4.45
N MET A 58 -8.63 1.54 3.58
CA MET A 58 -9.16 0.79 2.44
C MET A 58 -8.05 0.42 1.44
N ARG A 59 -7.08 1.31 1.22
CA ARG A 59 -5.93 1.03 0.36
C ARG A 59 -5.02 -0.05 0.95
N SER A 60 -4.74 0.02 2.25
CA SER A 60 -3.94 -0.98 2.96
C SER A 60 -4.63 -2.34 3.00
N TYR A 61 -5.94 -2.36 3.25
CA TYR A 61 -6.78 -3.55 3.14
C TYR A 61 -6.71 -4.18 1.74
N ALA A 62 -6.89 -3.38 0.68
CA ALA A 62 -6.85 -3.89 -0.69
C ALA A 62 -5.45 -4.43 -1.06
N LEU A 63 -4.38 -3.73 -0.68
CA LEU A 63 -3.00 -4.18 -0.90
C LEU A 63 -2.77 -5.53 -0.22
N TYR A 64 -3.15 -5.66 1.05
CA TYR A 64 -3.06 -6.90 1.82
C TYR A 64 -3.89 -8.03 1.19
N ARG A 65 -5.19 -7.81 1.00
CA ARG A 65 -6.12 -8.87 0.56
C ARG A 65 -5.70 -9.46 -0.78
N ILE A 66 -5.30 -8.62 -1.75
CA ILE A 66 -4.85 -9.09 -3.05
C ILE A 66 -3.49 -9.83 -2.92
N THR A 67 -2.57 -9.33 -2.10
CA THR A 67 -1.27 -9.98 -1.84
C THR A 67 -1.48 -11.40 -1.29
N SER A 68 -2.31 -11.53 -0.26
CA SER A 68 -2.61 -12.83 0.37
C SER A 68 -3.34 -13.77 -0.57
N THR A 69 -4.26 -13.28 -1.41
CA THR A 69 -4.93 -14.11 -2.41
C THR A 69 -3.95 -14.63 -3.47
N VAL A 70 -3.06 -13.77 -3.98
CA VAL A 70 -2.04 -14.19 -4.96
C VAL A 70 -1.10 -15.22 -4.34
N HIS A 71 -0.63 -14.98 -3.12
CA HIS A 71 0.23 -15.90 -2.38
C HIS A 71 -0.43 -17.27 -2.19
N PHE A 72 -1.64 -17.29 -1.63
CA PHE A 72 -2.39 -18.50 -1.32
C PHE A 72 -2.65 -19.32 -2.59
N LEU A 73 -3.17 -18.67 -3.65
CA LEU A 73 -3.47 -19.34 -4.91
C LEU A 73 -2.20 -19.88 -5.57
N MET A 74 -1.14 -19.08 -5.68
CA MET A 74 0.09 -19.49 -6.35
C MET A 74 0.77 -20.64 -5.62
N PHE A 75 0.83 -20.59 -4.29
CA PHE A 75 1.44 -21.65 -3.49
C PHE A 75 0.66 -22.96 -3.61
N PHE A 76 -0.66 -22.95 -3.34
CA PHE A 76 -1.45 -24.18 -3.37
C PHE A 76 -1.62 -24.76 -4.77
N PHE A 77 -1.76 -23.92 -5.79
CA PHE A 77 -1.86 -24.39 -7.17
C PHE A 77 -0.61 -25.16 -7.61
N VAL A 78 0.57 -24.57 -7.37
CA VAL A 78 1.85 -25.18 -7.80
C VAL A 78 2.21 -26.39 -6.94
N VAL A 79 1.97 -26.36 -5.62
CA VAL A 79 2.34 -27.49 -4.74
C VAL A 79 1.50 -28.74 -5.02
N VAL A 80 0.19 -28.58 -5.28
CA VAL A 80 -0.70 -29.69 -5.62
C VAL A 80 -0.32 -30.27 -6.98
N MET A 81 -0.05 -29.42 -7.97
CA MET A 81 0.28 -29.88 -9.33
C MET A 81 1.63 -30.61 -9.42
N LEU A 82 2.64 -30.18 -8.66
CA LEU A 82 4.00 -30.73 -8.78
C LEU A 82 4.32 -31.81 -7.74
N PHE A 83 3.74 -31.74 -6.54
CA PHE A 83 4.11 -32.60 -5.41
C PHE A 83 2.94 -33.45 -4.89
N ASP A 84 1.75 -33.35 -5.47
CA ASP A 84 0.51 -34.03 -5.04
C ASP A 84 0.21 -33.84 -3.53
N TRP A 85 0.76 -32.78 -2.95
CA TRP A 85 0.60 -32.47 -1.53
C TRP A 85 -0.50 -31.44 -1.37
N ALA A 86 -1.49 -31.76 -0.53
CA ALA A 86 -2.60 -30.89 -0.21
C ALA A 86 -2.80 -30.81 1.30
N LEU A 87 -3.10 -29.60 1.80
CA LEU A 87 -3.51 -29.43 3.19
C LEU A 87 -4.92 -30.00 3.42
N PRO A 88 -5.17 -30.59 4.60
CA PRO A 88 -6.51 -31.05 4.97
C PRO A 88 -7.51 -29.88 4.93
N PRO A 89 -8.72 -30.06 4.37
CA PRO A 89 -9.71 -28.98 4.26
C PRO A 89 -10.05 -28.29 5.59
N LYS A 90 -10.03 -29.03 6.70
CA LYS A 90 -10.22 -28.49 8.06
C LYS A 90 -9.21 -27.39 8.42
N LEU A 91 -7.96 -27.52 7.98
CA LEU A 91 -6.89 -26.54 8.23
C LEU A 91 -7.02 -25.34 7.31
N LEU A 92 -7.42 -25.55 6.05
CA LEU A 92 -7.70 -24.47 5.11
C LEU A 92 -8.84 -23.56 5.61
N ILE A 93 -9.94 -24.16 6.10
CA ILE A 93 -11.06 -23.41 6.69
C ILE A 93 -10.58 -22.61 7.90
N LEU A 94 -9.73 -23.19 8.75
CA LEU A 94 -9.18 -22.50 9.91
C LEU A 94 -8.29 -21.31 9.52
N ILE A 95 -7.44 -21.45 8.50
CA ILE A 95 -6.66 -20.34 7.94
C ILE A 95 -7.59 -19.22 7.46
N CYS A 96 -8.66 -19.56 6.74
CA CYS A 96 -9.63 -18.57 6.26
C CYS A 96 -10.29 -17.79 7.41
N ILE A 97 -10.74 -18.49 8.46
CA ILE A 97 -11.37 -17.86 9.63
C ILE A 97 -10.39 -16.94 10.36
N LEU A 98 -9.16 -17.40 10.62
CA LEU A 98 -8.15 -16.60 11.31
C LEU A 98 -7.69 -15.39 10.48
N ASN A 99 -7.62 -15.53 9.16
CA ASN A 99 -7.31 -14.43 8.25
C ASN A 99 -8.43 -13.38 8.24
N ASP A 100 -9.68 -13.81 8.14
CA ASP A 100 -10.80 -12.88 8.14
C ASP A 100 -10.88 -12.11 9.47
N LEU A 101 -10.66 -12.77 10.61
CA LEU A 101 -10.58 -12.11 11.91
C LEU A 101 -9.46 -11.05 11.97
N ALA A 102 -8.28 -11.36 11.43
CA ALA A 102 -7.19 -10.40 11.35
C ALA A 102 -7.50 -9.22 10.41
N THR A 103 -8.23 -9.47 9.31
CA THR A 103 -8.57 -8.41 8.34
C THR A 103 -9.56 -7.38 8.89
N LEU A 104 -10.47 -7.79 9.78
CA LEU A 104 -11.47 -6.89 10.36
C LEU A 104 -10.84 -5.73 11.13
N VAL A 105 -9.69 -5.97 11.76
CA VAL A 105 -9.04 -4.96 12.62
C VAL A 105 -8.35 -3.86 11.83
N ILE A 106 -8.09 -4.08 10.53
CA ILE A 106 -7.58 -3.03 9.62
C ILE A 106 -8.52 -1.82 9.58
N ALA A 107 -9.83 -2.02 9.81
CA ALA A 107 -10.82 -0.93 9.84
C ALA A 107 -10.63 0.04 11.03
N VAL A 108 -10.04 -0.44 12.13
CA VAL A 108 -9.85 0.31 13.40
C VAL A 108 -8.39 0.77 13.58
N ASP A 109 -7.57 0.55 12.57
CA ASP A 109 -6.14 0.80 12.63
C ASP A 109 -5.77 2.29 12.55
N ASN A 110 -4.60 2.66 13.07
CA ASN A 110 -4.11 4.03 13.11
C ASN A 110 -3.44 4.41 11.78
N ALA A 111 -4.25 4.74 10.76
CA ALA A 111 -3.74 5.07 9.43
C ALA A 111 -3.16 6.49 9.35
N GLN A 112 -2.01 6.63 8.70
CA GLN A 112 -1.37 7.92 8.47
C GLN A 112 -2.15 8.73 7.43
N ILE A 113 -2.70 9.87 7.84
CA ILE A 113 -3.56 10.70 6.99
C ILE A 113 -2.72 11.43 5.94
N SER A 114 -3.12 11.32 4.67
CA SER A 114 -2.46 12.02 3.58
C SER A 114 -2.77 13.51 3.60
N GLN A 115 -1.74 14.35 3.51
CA GLN A 115 -1.88 15.81 3.51
C GLN A 115 -2.51 16.33 2.21
N ARG A 116 -2.37 15.57 1.12
CA ARG A 116 -2.92 15.89 -0.19
C ARG A 116 -4.08 14.95 -0.56
N PRO A 117 -5.04 15.39 -1.38
CA PRO A 117 -6.06 14.49 -1.90
C PRO A 117 -5.42 13.33 -2.67
N ASP A 118 -5.61 12.12 -2.15
CA ASP A 118 -5.13 10.92 -2.82
C ASP A 118 -6.12 10.45 -3.89
N LYS A 119 -5.58 9.74 -4.88
CA LYS A 119 -6.35 9.16 -5.99
C LYS A 119 -6.12 7.66 -6.02
N TRP A 120 -7.16 6.91 -6.33
CA TRP A 120 -7.05 5.46 -6.41
C TRP A 120 -6.18 5.06 -7.61
N ARG A 121 -4.95 4.59 -7.33
CA ARG A 121 -4.02 4.11 -8.35
C ARG A 121 -4.12 2.59 -8.46
N ILE A 122 -5.24 2.10 -9.02
CA ILE A 122 -5.55 0.66 -9.10
C ILE A 122 -4.37 -0.14 -9.67
N GLY A 123 -3.79 0.33 -10.79
CA GLY A 123 -2.68 -0.37 -11.44
C GLY A 123 -1.45 -0.52 -10.54
N GLN A 124 -1.09 0.54 -9.80
CA GLN A 124 0.01 0.47 -8.83
C GLN A 124 -0.30 -0.53 -7.72
N LEU A 125 -1.51 -0.50 -7.18
CA LEU A 125 -1.92 -1.38 -6.09
C LEU A 125 -1.85 -2.85 -6.52
N ILE A 126 -2.42 -3.18 -7.69
CA ILE A 126 -2.43 -4.56 -8.21
C ILE A 126 -1.01 -5.06 -8.51
N THR A 127 -0.18 -4.28 -9.20
CA THR A 127 1.19 -4.70 -9.53
C THR A 127 2.00 -4.94 -8.25
N MET A 128 1.87 -4.07 -7.25
CA MET A 128 2.53 -4.24 -5.95
C MET A 128 2.08 -5.52 -5.25
N SER A 129 0.76 -5.75 -5.19
CA SER A 129 0.21 -6.96 -4.57
C SER A 129 0.68 -8.24 -5.25
N ILE A 130 0.77 -8.24 -6.59
CA ILE A 130 1.26 -9.41 -7.34
C ILE A 130 2.74 -9.67 -7.03
N VAL A 131 3.58 -8.62 -7.01
CA VAL A 131 5.01 -8.77 -6.71
C VAL A 131 5.24 -9.24 -5.26
N LEU A 132 4.53 -8.66 -4.29
CA LEU A 132 4.64 -9.11 -2.90
C LEU A 132 4.09 -10.52 -2.70
N GLY A 133 2.99 -10.87 -3.36
CA GLY A 133 2.36 -12.19 -3.25
C GLY A 133 3.20 -13.29 -3.89
N THR A 134 3.80 -13.00 -5.05
CA THR A 134 4.75 -13.90 -5.74
C THR A 134 6.01 -14.11 -4.92
N LEU A 135 6.61 -13.04 -4.39
CA LEU A 135 7.79 -13.13 -3.52
C LEU A 135 7.49 -13.93 -2.25
N LEU A 136 6.37 -13.67 -1.59
CA LEU A 136 5.93 -14.44 -0.43
C LEU A 136 5.70 -15.92 -0.79
N SER A 137 5.17 -16.22 -1.98
CA SER A 137 4.99 -17.60 -2.46
C SER A 137 6.31 -18.32 -2.65
N VAL A 138 7.31 -17.66 -3.25
CA VAL A 138 8.67 -18.21 -3.39
C VAL A 138 9.28 -18.51 -2.02
N LEU A 139 9.12 -17.61 -1.04
CA LEU A 139 9.59 -17.82 0.34
C LEU A 139 8.84 -18.97 1.04
N SER A 140 7.55 -19.14 0.78
CA SER A 140 6.77 -20.30 1.26
C SER A 140 7.23 -21.60 0.62
N PHE A 141 7.60 -21.61 -0.66
CA PHE A 141 8.20 -22.78 -1.29
C PHE A 141 9.56 -23.10 -0.67
N ALA A 142 10.41 -22.09 -0.43
CA ALA A 142 11.68 -22.30 0.27
C ALA A 142 11.44 -22.93 1.66
N HIS A 143 10.44 -22.45 2.40
CA HIS A 143 10.04 -23.04 3.68
C HIS A 143 9.60 -24.51 3.52
N PHE A 144 8.75 -24.81 2.54
CA PHE A 144 8.33 -26.18 2.21
C PHE A 144 9.52 -27.10 1.92
N PHE A 145 10.49 -26.66 1.10
CA PHE A 145 11.68 -27.45 0.78
C PHE A 145 12.60 -27.67 1.97
N VAL A 146 12.78 -26.68 2.85
CA VAL A 146 13.59 -26.82 4.06
C VAL A 146 13.02 -27.92 4.96
N PHE A 147 11.72 -27.88 5.23
CA PHE A 147 11.08 -28.88 6.10
C PHE A 147 10.97 -30.25 5.44
N TRP A 148 10.79 -30.31 4.12
CA TRP A 148 10.79 -31.57 3.40
C TRP A 148 12.17 -32.23 3.31
N ARG A 149 13.19 -31.49 2.85
CA ARG A 149 14.51 -32.07 2.52
C ARG A 149 15.49 -32.08 3.68
N VAL A 150 15.46 -31.07 4.55
CA VAL A 150 16.45 -30.92 5.65
C VAL A 150 15.93 -31.58 6.91
N PHE A 151 14.67 -31.34 7.29
CA PHE A 151 14.07 -31.94 8.48
C PHE A 151 13.46 -33.32 8.24
N GLY A 152 13.36 -33.76 6.98
CA GLY A 152 12.90 -35.11 6.63
C GLY A 152 11.39 -35.33 6.78
N TYR A 153 10.59 -34.25 6.79
CA TYR A 153 9.13 -34.40 6.80
C TYR A 153 8.61 -34.76 5.42
N GLU A 154 8.24 -36.02 5.23
CA GLU A 154 7.78 -36.51 3.93
C GLU A 154 6.50 -35.78 3.47
N ALA A 155 6.51 -35.35 2.21
CA ALA A 155 5.36 -34.79 1.54
C ALA A 155 4.46 -35.94 1.04
N THR A 156 3.59 -36.44 1.91
CA THR A 156 2.63 -37.49 1.57
C THR A 156 1.36 -36.91 0.96
N PRO A 157 0.78 -37.55 -0.09
CA PRO A 157 -0.52 -37.16 -0.62
C PRO A 157 -1.61 -37.16 0.45
N TYR A 158 -2.64 -36.35 0.24
CA TYR A 158 -3.76 -36.31 1.18
C TYR A 158 -4.69 -37.49 0.99
N ASP A 159 -4.64 -38.44 1.94
CA ASP A 159 -5.63 -39.50 2.09
C ASP A 159 -6.50 -39.26 3.34
N LYS A 160 -7.81 -39.21 3.12
CA LYS A 160 -8.83 -39.03 4.17
C LYS A 160 -8.92 -40.25 5.10
N ASN A 161 -8.55 -41.43 4.62
CA ASN A 161 -8.70 -42.70 5.33
C ASN A 161 -7.45 -43.08 6.13
N SER A 162 -6.31 -42.46 5.85
CA SER A 162 -5.08 -42.63 6.63
C SER A 162 -5.10 -41.75 7.89
N ASN A 163 -4.83 -42.36 9.05
CA ASN A 163 -4.63 -41.65 10.32
C ASN A 163 -3.13 -41.39 10.61
N GLU A 164 -2.29 -41.43 9.58
CA GLU A 164 -0.85 -41.23 9.75
C GLU A 164 -0.53 -39.78 10.14
N PRO A 165 0.41 -39.57 11.07
CA PRO A 165 0.79 -38.23 11.48
C PRO A 165 1.51 -37.53 10.32
N ARG A 166 0.91 -36.46 9.79
CA ARG A 166 1.49 -35.53 8.82
C ARG A 166 2.01 -34.25 9.50
N PRO A 167 3.24 -34.23 10.06
CA PRO A 167 3.82 -33.04 10.69
C PRO A 167 4.07 -31.89 9.72
N LEU A 168 4.33 -32.18 8.44
CA LEU A 168 4.51 -31.15 7.40
C LEU A 168 3.27 -30.26 7.27
N ASP A 169 2.07 -30.82 7.42
CA ASP A 169 0.82 -30.05 7.38
C ASP A 169 0.72 -29.03 8.48
N SER A 170 1.09 -29.42 9.70
CA SER A 170 1.00 -28.58 10.89
C SER A 170 1.97 -27.39 10.78
N ILE A 171 3.18 -27.67 10.29
CA ILE A 171 4.23 -26.67 10.05
C ILE A 171 3.79 -25.73 8.93
N MET A 172 3.30 -26.27 7.81
CA MET A 172 2.89 -25.47 6.67
C MET A 172 1.61 -24.68 6.95
N TYR A 173 0.68 -25.23 7.74
CA TYR A 173 -0.46 -24.51 8.28
C TYR A 173 -0.01 -23.30 9.11
N LEU A 174 0.93 -23.48 10.03
CA LEU A 174 1.44 -22.39 10.86
C LEU A 174 2.13 -21.32 10.01
N HIS A 175 2.94 -21.72 9.02
CA HIS A 175 3.62 -20.80 8.10
C HIS A 175 2.64 -20.00 7.23
N ILE A 176 1.70 -20.68 6.57
CA ILE A 176 0.72 -20.05 5.67
C ILE A 176 -0.27 -19.18 6.45
N SER A 177 -0.55 -19.52 7.71
CA SER A 177 -1.32 -18.66 8.61
C SER A 177 -0.49 -17.45 9.08
N SER A 178 0.75 -17.63 9.50
CA SER A 178 1.52 -16.56 10.15
C SER A 178 2.17 -15.56 9.19
N ALA A 179 2.71 -16.03 8.07
CA ALA A 179 3.47 -15.15 7.17
C ALA A 179 2.62 -14.02 6.56
N PRO A 180 1.39 -14.26 6.04
CA PRO A 180 0.52 -13.17 5.58
C PRO A 180 0.10 -12.23 6.71
N HIS A 181 -0.19 -12.74 7.91
CA HIS A 181 -0.58 -11.91 9.06
C HIS A 181 0.52 -10.92 9.46
N PHE A 182 1.79 -11.33 9.40
CA PHE A 182 2.89 -10.39 9.61
C PHE A 182 2.99 -9.35 8.49
N VAL A 183 2.72 -9.73 7.24
CA VAL A 183 2.68 -8.80 6.09
C VAL A 183 1.61 -7.70 6.25
N ILE A 184 0.55 -7.91 7.04
CA ILE A 184 -0.43 -6.85 7.36
C ILE A 184 0.27 -5.63 7.99
N PHE A 185 1.24 -5.83 8.88
CA PHE A 185 1.98 -4.71 9.49
C PHE A 185 2.76 -3.87 8.47
N SER A 186 3.28 -4.51 7.42
CA SER A 186 4.05 -3.86 6.36
C SER A 186 3.15 -3.12 5.37
N THR A 187 2.05 -3.76 4.97
CA THR A 187 1.10 -3.23 3.97
C THR A 187 0.27 -2.05 4.47
N ARG A 188 0.24 -1.80 5.79
CA ARG A 188 -0.40 -0.62 6.37
C ARG A 188 0.19 0.70 5.86
N LEU A 189 1.51 0.74 5.69
CA LEU A 189 2.26 1.97 5.43
C LEU A 189 2.97 1.91 4.07
N THR A 190 3.16 3.08 3.45
CA THR A 190 3.99 3.20 2.25
C THR A 190 5.48 3.13 2.55
N GLY A 191 5.88 3.70 3.69
CA GLY A 191 7.25 3.66 4.19
C GLY A 191 7.47 2.42 5.05
N TYR A 192 8.49 2.44 5.90
CA TYR A 192 8.81 1.27 6.73
C TYR A 192 7.75 1.02 7.81
N PHE A 193 7.62 -0.23 8.26
CA PHE A 193 6.62 -0.59 9.25
C PHE A 193 6.76 0.15 10.60
N TRP A 194 7.98 0.63 10.92
CA TRP A 194 8.28 1.34 12.17
C TRP A 194 7.99 2.84 12.15
N GLU A 195 7.63 3.43 11.01
CA GLU A 195 7.38 4.89 10.92
C GLU A 195 6.12 5.33 11.69
N ASN A 196 5.12 4.45 11.78
CA ASN A 196 3.90 4.70 12.52
C ASN A 196 3.49 3.40 13.21
N LEU A 197 3.23 3.46 14.51
CA LEU A 197 2.88 2.28 15.30
C LEU A 197 1.41 1.88 15.09
N PRO A 198 1.12 0.57 15.07
CA PRO A 198 -0.26 0.06 15.07
C PRO A 198 -1.07 0.54 16.25
N SER A 199 -2.40 0.53 16.10
CA SER A 199 -3.27 0.60 17.28
C SER A 199 -3.03 -0.63 18.18
N PRO A 200 -3.09 -0.49 19.52
CA PRO A 200 -2.88 -1.63 20.42
C PRO A 200 -3.85 -2.78 20.15
N MET A 201 -5.10 -2.46 19.81
CA MET A 201 -6.12 -3.44 19.43
C MET A 201 -5.73 -4.24 18.18
N PHE A 202 -5.17 -3.57 17.18
CA PHE A 202 -4.67 -4.21 15.96
C PHE A 202 -3.57 -5.23 16.26
N THR A 203 -2.56 -4.83 17.03
CA THR A 203 -1.47 -5.71 17.42
C THR A 203 -1.96 -6.89 18.26
N ALA A 204 -2.83 -6.63 19.23
CA ALA A 204 -3.37 -7.64 20.13
C ALA A 204 -4.14 -8.73 19.38
N VAL A 205 -4.98 -8.37 18.40
CA VAL A 205 -5.73 -9.36 17.62
C VAL A 205 -4.81 -10.16 16.72
N ILE A 206 -3.87 -9.52 16.00
CA ILE A 206 -2.96 -10.26 15.12
C ILE A 206 -2.10 -11.22 15.92
N ILE A 207 -1.43 -10.75 16.98
CA ILE A 207 -0.62 -11.61 17.85
C ILE A 207 -1.50 -12.69 18.49
N GLY A 208 -2.72 -12.36 18.92
CA GLY A 208 -3.68 -13.31 19.47
C GLY A 208 -4.01 -14.45 18.50
N THR A 209 -4.26 -14.14 17.22
CA THR A 209 -4.50 -15.18 16.19
C THR A 209 -3.28 -16.08 15.99
N GLN A 210 -2.06 -15.53 16.10
CA GLN A 210 -0.83 -16.30 15.99
C GLN A 210 -0.56 -17.18 17.21
N ILE A 211 -0.86 -16.70 18.41
CA ILE A 211 -0.80 -17.50 19.63
C ILE A 211 -1.78 -18.67 19.53
N ILE A 212 -3.02 -18.42 19.09
CA ILE A 212 -4.02 -19.48 18.90
C ILE A 212 -3.52 -20.52 17.89
N ALA A 213 -2.98 -20.08 16.74
CA ALA A 213 -2.42 -20.99 15.74
C ALA A 213 -1.22 -21.79 16.27
N LEU A 214 -0.34 -21.16 17.05
CA LEU A 214 0.82 -21.80 17.68
C LEU A 214 0.40 -22.87 18.70
N LEU A 215 -0.52 -22.52 19.62
CA LEU A 215 -1.01 -23.47 20.63
C LEU A 215 -1.72 -24.67 19.98
N MET A 216 -2.46 -24.45 18.89
CA MET A 216 -3.12 -25.51 18.12
C MET A 216 -2.14 -26.54 17.55
N VAL A 217 -0.95 -26.10 17.12
CA VAL A 217 0.11 -26.95 16.55
C VAL A 217 0.91 -27.67 17.66
N ILE A 218 1.19 -26.97 18.77
CA ILE A 218 1.93 -27.53 19.90
C ILE A 218 1.13 -28.61 20.66
N PHE A 219 -0.17 -28.38 20.88
CA PHE A 219 -1.02 -29.32 21.61
C PHE A 219 -1.64 -30.40 20.71
N GLY A 220 -1.54 -30.27 19.38
CA GLY A 220 -2.04 -31.27 18.43
C GLY A 220 -3.56 -31.38 18.40
N GLY A 221 -4.28 -30.25 18.42
CA GLY A 221 -5.75 -30.23 18.41
C GLY A 221 -6.34 -30.72 17.08
N LEU A 222 -6.44 -29.83 16.09
CA LEU A 222 -6.88 -30.19 14.73
C LEU A 222 -5.74 -30.69 13.83
N THR A 223 -4.51 -30.55 14.30
CA THR A 223 -3.25 -30.80 13.58
C THR A 223 -2.47 -31.91 14.28
N THR A 224 -1.44 -32.42 13.62
CA THR A 224 -0.52 -33.36 14.26
C THR A 224 0.42 -32.60 15.17
N LYS A 225 0.77 -33.19 16.31
CA LYS A 225 1.59 -32.56 17.33
C LYS A 225 3.01 -32.33 16.81
N VAL A 226 3.46 -31.08 16.85
CA VAL A 226 4.83 -30.67 16.49
C VAL A 226 5.55 -30.18 17.74
N PRO A 227 6.87 -30.45 17.89
CA PRO A 227 7.68 -29.89 18.97
C PRO A 227 7.57 -28.35 19.04
N ALA A 228 7.44 -27.82 20.26
CA ALA A 228 7.29 -26.38 20.48
C ALA A 228 8.48 -25.56 19.93
N GLY A 229 9.69 -26.13 19.96
CA GLY A 229 10.88 -25.48 19.40
C GLY A 229 10.74 -25.19 17.91
N GLU A 230 10.28 -26.17 17.13
CA GLU A 230 10.09 -26.02 15.68
C GLU A 230 8.96 -25.05 15.36
N ALA A 231 7.85 -25.11 16.10
CA ALA A 231 6.74 -24.19 15.90
C ALA A 231 7.14 -22.72 16.16
N CYS A 232 7.96 -22.47 17.18
CA CYS A 232 8.54 -21.14 17.42
C CYS A 232 9.52 -20.71 16.31
N VAL A 233 10.32 -21.64 15.77
CA VAL A 233 11.21 -21.36 14.63
C VAL A 233 10.42 -20.96 13.39
N VAL A 234 9.27 -21.59 13.12
CA VAL A 234 8.39 -21.20 12.00
C VAL A 234 7.91 -19.75 12.13
N LEU A 235 7.51 -19.32 13.34
CA LEU A 235 7.12 -17.93 13.58
C LEU A 235 8.29 -16.97 13.39
N LEU A 236 9.49 -17.35 13.84
CA LEU A 236 10.69 -16.55 13.65
C LEU A 236 11.07 -16.41 12.17
N ILE A 237 10.99 -17.50 11.40
CA ILE A 237 11.19 -17.47 9.94
C ILE A 237 10.17 -16.54 9.28
N SER A 238 8.90 -16.64 9.67
CA SER A 238 7.83 -15.79 9.15
C SER A 238 8.04 -14.31 9.45
N PHE A 239 8.57 -14.00 10.64
CA PHE A 239 8.97 -12.64 11.00
C PHE A 239 10.15 -12.13 10.15
N ILE A 240 11.14 -12.97 9.86
CA ILE A 240 12.25 -12.62 8.95
C ILE A 240 11.73 -12.33 7.52
N TYR A 241 10.82 -13.17 7.02
CA TYR A 241 10.21 -12.96 5.70
C TYR A 241 9.43 -11.65 5.63
N PHE A 242 8.73 -11.30 6.71
CA PHE A 242 8.06 -10.01 6.84
C PHE A 242 9.04 -8.83 6.72
N ILE A 243 10.20 -8.87 7.39
CA ILE A 243 11.22 -7.82 7.29
C ILE A 243 11.72 -7.67 5.85
N LEU A 244 12.01 -8.79 5.18
CA LEU A 244 12.46 -8.80 3.79
C LEU A 244 11.39 -8.19 2.87
N LEU A 245 10.13 -8.57 3.04
CA LEU A 245 9.02 -8.04 2.25
C LEU A 245 8.80 -6.55 2.51
N ASP A 246 9.01 -6.07 3.73
CA ASP A 246 8.91 -4.64 4.04
C ASP A 246 9.95 -3.84 3.27
N VAL A 247 11.21 -4.30 3.24
CA VAL A 247 12.29 -3.66 2.47
C VAL A 247 11.95 -3.60 0.98
N VAL A 248 11.50 -4.71 0.40
CA VAL A 248 11.12 -4.77 -1.02
C VAL A 248 9.96 -3.82 -1.30
N LYS A 249 8.92 -3.83 -0.47
CA LYS A 249 7.77 -2.94 -0.59
C LYS A 249 8.17 -1.47 -0.53
N VAL A 250 9.00 -1.06 0.43
CA VAL A 250 9.45 0.33 0.55
C VAL A 250 10.26 0.74 -0.67
N HIS A 251 11.18 -0.11 -1.13
CA HIS A 251 11.96 0.15 -2.34
C HIS A 251 11.05 0.34 -3.55
N MET A 252 10.07 -0.55 -3.72
CA MET A 252 9.09 -0.42 -4.79
C MET A 252 8.29 0.89 -4.67
N PHE A 253 7.79 1.27 -3.50
CA PHE A 253 7.07 2.53 -3.32
C PHE A 253 7.92 3.77 -3.64
N ARG A 254 9.21 3.75 -3.28
CA ARG A 254 10.13 4.87 -3.51
C ARG A 254 10.49 5.04 -4.99
N HIS A 255 10.68 3.93 -5.71
CA HIS A 255 11.02 3.96 -7.14
C HIS A 255 9.80 4.01 -8.06
N TRP A 256 8.58 3.90 -7.52
CA TRP A 256 7.36 3.87 -8.33
C TRP A 256 7.04 5.23 -8.97
N SER A 257 7.31 5.35 -10.27
CA SER A 257 6.95 6.51 -11.08
C SER A 257 5.66 6.28 -11.89
N PHE A 258 5.00 7.37 -12.30
CA PHE A 258 3.87 7.30 -13.24
C PHE A 258 4.28 6.68 -14.58
N GLU A 259 5.55 6.82 -14.96
CA GLU A 259 6.12 6.16 -16.14
C GLU A 259 6.03 4.65 -16.04
N LEU A 260 6.48 4.07 -14.92
CA LEU A 260 6.38 2.62 -14.68
C LEU A 260 4.93 2.13 -14.78
N THR A 261 3.98 2.89 -14.23
CA THR A 261 2.54 2.53 -14.33
C THR A 261 2.05 2.52 -15.78
N ALA A 262 2.49 3.48 -16.59
CA ALA A 262 2.09 3.58 -18.00
C ALA A 262 2.76 2.51 -18.87
N THR A 263 3.94 2.02 -18.47
CA THR A 263 4.65 0.91 -19.11
C THR A 263 3.99 -0.43 -18.79
N PHE A 264 3.75 -0.74 -17.52
CA PHE A 264 3.20 -2.03 -17.09
C PHE A 264 1.73 -2.23 -17.47
N VAL A 265 0.93 -1.16 -17.45
CA VAL A 265 -0.50 -1.22 -17.81
C VAL A 265 -0.79 -0.16 -18.87
N PRO A 266 -0.43 -0.43 -20.14
CA PRO A 266 -0.55 0.54 -21.22
C PRO A 266 -2.01 0.70 -21.64
N THR A 267 -2.56 1.90 -21.42
CA THR A 267 -3.81 2.33 -22.04
C THR A 267 -3.55 3.54 -22.92
N THR A 268 -4.33 3.72 -23.98
CA THR A 268 -4.18 4.83 -24.93
C THR A 268 -4.22 6.18 -24.22
N ALA A 269 -5.13 6.34 -23.25
CA ALA A 269 -5.21 7.53 -22.40
C ALA A 269 -3.95 7.75 -21.54
N ARG A 270 -3.35 6.70 -20.97
CA ARG A 270 -2.12 6.81 -20.16
C ARG A 270 -0.90 7.13 -21.00
N ARG A 271 -0.79 6.53 -22.19
CA ARG A 271 0.28 6.83 -23.16
C ARG A 271 0.21 8.28 -23.61
N ASN A 272 -0.97 8.77 -23.99
CA ASN A 272 -1.17 10.17 -24.39
C ASN A 272 -0.87 11.13 -23.23
N LYS A 273 -1.31 10.80 -22.01
CA LYS A 273 -1.01 11.59 -20.81
C LYS A 273 0.48 11.60 -20.47
N LEU A 274 1.18 10.49 -20.68
CA LEU A 274 2.62 10.42 -20.47
C LEU A 274 3.37 11.22 -21.54
N ALA A 275 2.99 11.10 -22.81
CA ALA A 275 3.55 11.88 -23.91
C ALA A 275 3.35 13.39 -23.68
N ALA A 276 2.15 13.81 -23.28
CA ALA A 276 1.86 15.21 -22.93
C ALA A 276 2.72 15.71 -21.76
N LYS A 277 2.91 14.89 -20.71
CA LYS A 277 3.82 15.24 -19.59
C LYS A 277 5.28 15.38 -20.05
N LYS A 278 5.77 14.47 -20.89
CA LYS A 278 7.13 14.51 -21.42
C LYS A 278 7.32 15.75 -22.31
N ALA A 279 6.36 16.04 -23.19
CA ALA A 279 6.37 17.23 -24.04
C ALA A 279 6.38 18.52 -23.20
N TYR A 280 5.53 18.60 -22.18
CA TYR A 280 5.50 19.74 -21.26
C TYR A 280 6.83 19.93 -20.51
N LYS A 281 7.44 18.83 -20.05
CA LYS A 281 8.73 18.88 -19.36
C LYS A 281 9.85 19.38 -20.27
N ILE A 282 9.92 18.87 -21.51
CA ILE A 282 10.87 19.34 -22.54
C ILE A 282 10.64 20.83 -22.83
N GLN A 283 9.37 21.26 -22.91
CA GLN A 283 9.06 22.67 -23.14
C GLN A 283 9.47 23.55 -21.95
N GLN A 284 9.25 23.12 -20.72
CA GLN A 284 9.75 23.83 -19.54
C GLN A 284 11.28 23.91 -19.53
N GLU A 285 11.98 22.82 -19.81
CA GLU A 285 13.45 22.80 -19.87
C GLU A 285 13.97 23.80 -20.92
N ARG A 286 13.33 23.87 -22.10
CA ARG A 286 13.65 24.88 -23.12
C ARG A 286 13.40 26.30 -22.64
N VAL A 287 12.29 26.56 -21.95
CA VAL A 287 11.98 27.88 -21.39
C VAL A 287 13.04 28.28 -20.36
N TRP A 288 13.43 27.38 -19.46
CA TRP A 288 14.49 27.65 -18.48
C TRP A 288 15.84 27.91 -19.12
N GLN A 289 16.22 27.14 -20.16
CA GLN A 289 17.44 27.38 -20.93
C GLN A 289 17.43 28.75 -21.62
N ASN A 290 16.29 29.16 -22.16
CA ASN A 290 16.14 30.48 -22.79
C ASN A 290 16.22 31.60 -21.74
N ILE A 291 15.58 31.44 -20.58
CA ILE A 291 15.66 32.39 -19.46
C ILE A 291 17.11 32.53 -18.99
N ASP A 292 17.85 31.44 -18.83
CA ASP A 292 19.25 31.47 -18.43
C ASP A 292 20.13 32.16 -19.48
N SER A 293 19.83 31.96 -20.76
CA SER A 293 20.53 32.64 -21.86
C SER A 293 20.27 34.15 -21.84
N VAL A 294 19.01 34.57 -21.67
CA VAL A 294 18.64 35.99 -21.53
C VAL A 294 19.28 36.60 -20.27
N ARG A 295 19.30 35.87 -19.16
CA ARG A 295 19.94 36.32 -17.91
C ARG A 295 21.44 36.55 -18.10
N LYS A 296 22.15 35.67 -18.80
CA LYS A 296 23.57 35.85 -19.13
C LYS A 296 23.81 37.08 -20.00
N VAL A 297 22.97 37.30 -21.02
CA VAL A 297 23.06 38.49 -21.87
C VAL A 297 22.81 39.77 -21.07
N ALA A 298 21.76 39.80 -20.24
CA ALA A 298 21.46 40.96 -19.41
C ALA A 298 22.60 41.30 -18.43
N VAL A 299 23.23 40.29 -17.82
CA VAL A 299 24.40 40.49 -16.95
C VAL A 299 25.60 41.03 -17.76
N MET A 300 25.87 40.49 -18.95
CA MET A 300 26.94 41.02 -19.80
C MET A 300 26.69 42.46 -20.23
N THR A 301 25.47 42.82 -20.62
CA THR A 301 25.12 44.19 -20.99
C THR A 301 25.23 45.14 -19.80
N ALA A 302 24.83 44.73 -18.60
CA ALA A 302 24.99 45.52 -17.39
C ALA A 302 26.47 45.78 -17.04
N VAL A 303 27.33 44.77 -17.22
CA VAL A 303 28.79 44.91 -17.05
C VAL A 303 29.40 45.85 -18.09
N VAL A 304 28.96 45.77 -19.35
CA VAL A 304 29.43 46.68 -20.41
C VAL A 304 28.96 48.11 -20.14
N SER A 305 27.72 48.29 -19.69
CA SER A 305 27.17 49.60 -19.31
C SER A 305 27.97 50.23 -18.17
N SER A 306 28.23 49.47 -17.10
CA SER A 306 29.00 49.97 -15.95
C SER A 306 30.47 50.26 -16.30
N LEU A 307 31.08 49.48 -17.19
CA LEU A 307 32.40 49.80 -17.74
C LEU A 307 32.38 51.09 -18.56
N SER A 308 31.34 51.32 -19.38
CA SER A 308 31.23 52.54 -20.17
C SER A 308 31.03 53.78 -19.30
N GLU A 309 30.22 53.70 -18.25
CA GLU A 309 30.02 54.78 -17.27
C GLU A 309 31.31 55.06 -16.48
N GLY A 310 32.03 54.01 -16.08
CA GLY A 310 33.32 54.13 -15.40
C GLY A 310 34.41 54.76 -16.29
N VAL A 311 34.38 54.51 -17.60
CA VAL A 311 35.30 55.15 -18.57
C VAL A 311 34.93 56.62 -18.78
N VAL A 312 33.65 56.96 -18.88
CA VAL A 312 33.22 58.38 -19.01
C VAL A 312 33.60 59.19 -17.77
N SER A 313 33.48 58.59 -16.57
CA SER A 313 33.92 59.23 -15.31
C SER A 313 35.43 59.48 -15.24
N SER A 314 36.26 58.63 -15.85
CA SER A 314 37.71 58.82 -15.84
C SER A 314 38.19 59.89 -16.81
N TYR A 315 37.49 60.09 -17.94
CA TYR A 315 37.76 61.21 -18.85
C TYR A 315 37.36 62.57 -18.24
N SER A 316 36.28 62.64 -17.45
CA SER A 316 35.91 63.89 -16.77
C SER A 316 36.88 64.33 -15.66
N GLU A 317 37.65 63.42 -15.07
CA GLU A 317 38.71 63.78 -14.11
C GLU A 317 40.02 64.22 -14.79
N VAL A 318 40.24 63.86 -16.05
CA VAL A 318 41.44 64.25 -16.81
C VAL A 318 41.32 65.64 -17.45
N GLU A 319 40.11 66.13 -17.71
CA GLU A 319 39.88 67.52 -18.19
C GLU A 319 39.92 68.58 -17.07
N VAL A 320 40.05 68.20 -15.79
CA VAL A 320 40.06 69.11 -14.63
C VAL A 320 41.46 69.26 -14.00
N LYS A 321 42.52 68.81 -14.66
CA LYS A 321 43.92 69.07 -14.30
C LYS A 321 44.67 69.78 -15.41
#